data_AF-A0A3D2J3A3-F1
#
_entry.id   AF-A0A3D2J3A3-F1
#
_cell.length_a   1.000
_cell.length_b   1.000
_cell.length_c   1.000
_cell.angle_alpha   90.00
_cell.angle_beta   90.00
_cell.angle_gamma   90.00
#
_symmetry.space_group_name_H-M   'P 1'
#
loop_
_entity.id
_entity.type
_entity.pdbx_description
1 polymer ?
#
loop_
_entity_poly.entity_id
_entity_poly.type
_entity_poly.pdbx_seq_one_letter_code
_entity_poly.pdbx_strand_id
1 'polypeptide(L)'
;TRDDSWFAHSVIPNGPKSWNEAIQQAFTATVDELQERFGPNVAHWNYGAMHTMTYNHPLGNVKPLNLLFNRGPFPVGGDIDTVNMGATFPNAPETVTVVP
;
A
#
# COMPACT_ATOMS: atom_id res chain seq x y z
N THR A 1 6.90 30.50 0.91
CA THR A 1 6.69 29.50 1.99
C THR A 1 5.43 28.73 1.68
N ARG A 2 5.42 27.41 1.90
CA ARG A 2 4.23 26.57 1.67
C ARG A 2 3.15 26.95 2.69
N ASP A 3 1.89 26.99 2.28
CA ASP A 3 0.78 27.35 3.18
C ASP A 3 0.41 26.17 4.09
N ASP A 4 0.53 26.37 5.39
CA ASP A 4 0.21 25.40 6.43
C ASP A 4 -1.23 25.56 6.97
N SER A 5 -2.01 26.52 6.47
CA SER A 5 -3.39 26.78 6.91
C SER A 5 -4.31 25.56 6.78
N TRP A 6 -3.98 24.63 5.88
CA TRP A 6 -4.63 23.31 5.76
C TRP A 6 -4.74 22.58 7.11
N PHE A 7 -3.70 22.64 7.96
CA PHE A 7 -3.65 21.90 9.23
C PHE A 7 -4.42 22.58 10.36
N ALA A 8 -4.81 23.86 10.22
CA ALA A 8 -5.45 24.64 11.27
C ALA A 8 -6.81 24.07 11.71
N HIS A 9 -7.47 23.29 10.86
CA HIS A 9 -8.77 22.68 11.10
C HIS A 9 -8.72 21.15 10.99
N SER A 10 -7.56 20.54 11.24
CA SER A 10 -7.43 19.08 11.23
C SER A 10 -8.34 18.43 12.26
N VAL A 11 -9.14 17.46 11.82
CA VAL A 11 -10.00 16.63 12.68
C VAL A 11 -9.22 15.48 13.33
N ILE A 12 -7.95 15.29 12.97
CA ILE A 12 -7.08 14.23 13.51
C ILE A 12 -6.45 14.74 14.81
N PRO A 13 -6.81 14.19 15.98
CA PRO A 13 -6.18 14.57 17.24
C PRO A 13 -4.69 14.24 17.19
N ASN A 14 -3.84 15.19 17.58
CA ASN A 14 -2.37 15.07 17.51
C ASN A 14 -1.81 14.81 16.09
N GLY A 15 -2.56 15.17 15.05
CA GLY A 15 -2.04 15.17 13.68
C GLY A 15 -0.96 16.23 13.47
N PRO A 16 -0.24 16.17 12.33
CA PRO A 16 0.77 17.16 11.99
C PRO A 16 0.18 18.57 11.90
N LYS A 17 0.99 19.59 12.17
CA LYS A 17 0.60 21.01 12.16
C LYS A 17 1.18 21.79 10.97
N SER A 18 2.04 21.14 10.18
CA SER A 18 2.66 21.70 8.99
C SER A 18 2.94 20.60 7.98
N TRP A 19 3.18 20.99 6.74
CA TRP A 19 3.56 20.03 5.70
C TRP A 19 4.89 19.33 5.98
N ASN A 20 5.85 20.05 6.57
CA ASN A 20 7.15 19.47 6.92
C ASN A 20 6.99 18.39 8.00
N GLU A 21 6.19 18.67 9.03
CA GLU A 21 5.89 17.70 10.08
C GLU A 21 5.16 16.48 9.51
N ALA A 22 4.17 16.68 8.64
CA ALA A 22 3.42 15.60 8.02
C ALA A 22 4.32 14.67 7.20
N ILE A 23 5.18 15.23 6.36
CA ILE A 23 6.11 14.46 5.52
C ILE A 23 7.15 13.74 6.38
N GLN A 24 7.68 14.39 7.41
CA GLN A 24 8.68 13.78 8.29
C GLN A 24 8.08 12.60 9.07
N GLN A 25 6.89 12.76 9.65
CA GLN A 25 6.21 11.69 10.38
C GLN A 25 5.87 10.52 9.45
N ALA A 26 5.29 10.80 8.27
CA ALA A 26 4.95 9.78 7.28
C ALA A 26 6.19 9.02 6.81
N PHE A 27 7.28 9.72 6.50
CA PHE A 27 8.52 9.09 6.04
C PHE A 27 9.12 8.17 7.11
N THR A 28 9.22 8.61 8.36
CA THR A 28 9.72 7.78 9.46
C THR A 28 8.85 6.52 9.63
N ALA A 29 7.53 6.69 9.70
CA ALA A 29 6.60 5.57 9.85
C ALA A 29 6.70 4.56 8.69
N THR A 30 6.82 5.05 7.44
CA THR A 30 6.99 4.20 6.26
C THR A 30 8.32 3.44 6.31
N VAL A 31 9.43 4.08 6.70
CA VAL A 31 10.72 3.40 6.82
C VAL A 31 10.68 2.33 7.90
N ASP A 32 10.07 2.62 9.06
CA ASP A 32 9.91 1.66 10.15
C ASP A 32 9.10 0.43 9.69
N GLU A 33 7.97 0.63 9.01
CA GLU A 33 7.15 -0.45 8.45
C GLU A 33 7.93 -1.29 7.43
N LEU A 34 8.63 -0.64 6.49
CA LEU A 34 9.39 -1.35 5.45
C LEU A 34 10.58 -2.11 6.04
N GLN A 35 11.23 -1.59 7.08
CA GLN A 35 12.28 -2.31 7.80
C GLN A 35 11.74 -3.52 8.55
N GLU A 36 10.59 -3.41 9.20
CA GLU A 36 9.93 -4.54 9.88
C GLU A 36 9.59 -5.66 8.89
N ARG A 37 9.09 -5.29 7.71
CA ARG A 37 8.60 -6.25 6.70
C ARG A 37 9.68 -6.85 5.81
N PHE A 38 10.65 -6.03 5.39
CA PHE A 38 11.64 -6.40 4.36
C PHE A 38 13.08 -6.39 4.87
N GLY A 39 13.28 -6.09 6.15
CA GLY A 39 14.58 -6.03 6.80
C GLY A 39 15.31 -4.70 6.60
N PRO A 40 16.46 -4.52 7.27
CA PRO A 40 17.16 -3.23 7.35
C PRO A 40 17.89 -2.84 6.06
N ASN A 41 18.13 -3.78 5.14
CA ASN A 41 18.81 -3.49 3.89
C ASN A 41 17.82 -2.99 2.82
N VAL A 42 17.75 -1.67 2.65
CA VAL A 42 16.89 -0.99 1.67
C VAL A 42 17.12 -1.49 0.24
N ALA A 43 18.32 -1.94 -0.11
CA ALA A 43 18.61 -2.47 -1.44
C ALA A 43 17.86 -3.77 -1.77
N HIS A 44 17.29 -4.44 -0.77
CA HIS A 44 16.45 -5.63 -0.95
C HIS A 44 14.97 -5.32 -1.04
N TRP A 45 14.56 -4.07 -0.79
CA TRP A 45 13.15 -3.71 -0.84
C TRP A 45 12.64 -3.78 -2.28
N ASN A 46 11.55 -4.52 -2.46
CA ASN A 46 10.93 -4.72 -3.75
C ASN A 46 9.44 -4.41 -3.65
N TYR A 47 8.97 -3.46 -4.46
CA TYR A 47 7.56 -3.06 -4.42
C TYR A 47 6.61 -4.24 -4.69
N GLY A 48 6.94 -5.10 -5.66
CA GLY A 48 6.14 -6.29 -5.96
C GLY A 48 6.09 -7.34 -4.85
N ALA A 49 6.94 -7.24 -3.81
CA ALA A 49 6.86 -8.10 -2.64
C ALA A 49 5.72 -7.71 -1.69
N MET A 50 5.37 -6.41 -1.59
CA MET A 50 4.14 -5.96 -0.93
C MET A 50 2.96 -5.89 -1.89
N HIS A 51 3.21 -5.50 -3.15
CA HIS A 51 2.19 -5.17 -4.12
C HIS A 51 1.92 -6.35 -5.05
N THR A 52 0.92 -7.14 -4.69
CA THR A 52 0.65 -8.41 -5.35
C THR A 52 -0.76 -8.50 -5.92
N MET A 53 -0.88 -9.20 -7.04
CA MET A 53 -2.14 -9.45 -7.70
C MET A 53 -2.55 -10.91 -7.52
N THR A 54 -3.77 -11.11 -7.06
CA THR A 54 -4.40 -12.44 -6.97
C THR A 54 -5.68 -12.46 -7.78
N TYR A 55 -5.77 -13.34 -8.77
CA TYR A 55 -7.01 -13.59 -9.49
C TYR A 55 -7.88 -14.51 -8.64
N ASN A 56 -8.93 -13.92 -8.04
CA ASN A 56 -9.87 -14.64 -7.20
C ASN A 56 -10.96 -15.28 -8.04
N HIS A 57 -11.08 -16.60 -7.95
CA HIS A 57 -12.17 -17.31 -8.61
C HIS A 57 -13.42 -17.31 -7.70
N PRO A 58 -14.65 -17.24 -8.25
CA PRO A 58 -15.86 -17.26 -7.42
C PRO A 58 -15.97 -18.47 -6.48
N LEU A 59 -15.59 -19.67 -6.95
CA LEU A 59 -15.53 -20.87 -6.09
C LEU A 59 -14.42 -20.81 -5.04
N GLY A 60 -13.39 -19.99 -5.26
CA GLY A 60 -12.32 -19.75 -4.30
C GLY A 60 -12.76 -18.95 -3.07
N ASN A 61 -13.94 -18.32 -3.09
CA ASN A 61 -14.48 -17.64 -1.90
C ASN A 61 -14.79 -18.61 -0.74
N VAL A 62 -14.92 -19.92 -1.01
CA VAL A 62 -15.13 -20.95 0.01
C VAL A 62 -13.82 -21.66 0.30
N LYS A 63 -13.30 -21.54 1.52
CA LYS A 63 -12.08 -22.26 1.92
C LYS A 63 -12.34 -23.77 2.06
N PRO A 64 -11.43 -24.65 1.61
CA PRO A 64 -10.09 -24.38 1.08
C PRO A 64 -10.01 -24.29 -0.46
N LEU A 65 -11.15 -24.13 -1.17
CA LEU A 65 -11.17 -24.11 -2.64
C LEU A 65 -10.35 -22.95 -3.24
N ASN A 66 -10.08 -21.89 -2.47
CA ASN A 66 -9.14 -20.83 -2.84
C ASN A 66 -7.77 -21.38 -3.27
N LEU A 67 -7.28 -22.45 -2.63
CA LEU A 67 -5.97 -23.04 -2.94
C LEU A 67 -5.92 -23.68 -4.32
N LEU A 68 -7.08 -24.11 -4.84
CA LEU A 68 -7.18 -24.76 -6.15
C LEU A 68 -7.51 -23.76 -7.26
N PHE A 69 -8.43 -22.83 -6.98
CA PHE A 69 -8.99 -21.97 -8.02
C PHE A 69 -8.38 -20.56 -8.08
N ASN A 70 -7.88 -20.00 -6.97
CA ASN A 70 -7.24 -18.69 -7.03
C ASN A 70 -5.85 -18.83 -7.66
N ARG A 71 -5.43 -17.79 -8.39
CA ARG A 71 -4.11 -17.75 -9.04
C ARG A 71 -3.31 -16.55 -8.53
N GLY A 72 -2.07 -16.81 -8.12
CA GLY A 72 -1.20 -15.85 -7.47
C GLY A 72 -0.90 -16.24 -6.02
N PRO A 73 -0.41 -15.31 -5.19
CA PRO A 73 -0.13 -13.90 -5.54
C PRO A 73 1.02 -13.77 -6.54
N PHE A 74 0.86 -12.89 -7.54
CA PHE A 74 1.92 -12.52 -8.47
C PHE A 74 2.47 -11.14 -8.10
N PRO A 75 3.80 -10.95 -8.03
CA PRO A 75 4.39 -9.63 -7.82
C PRO A 75 4.13 -8.77 -9.05
N VAL A 76 3.60 -7.56 -8.84
CA VAL A 76 3.36 -6.61 -9.93
C VAL A 76 3.85 -5.22 -9.51
N GLY A 77 4.00 -4.33 -10.48
CA GLY A 77 4.31 -2.92 -10.22
C GLY A 77 3.24 -2.01 -10.80
N GLY A 78 3.49 -0.70 -10.73
CA GLY A 78 2.52 0.32 -11.11
C GLY A 78 1.52 0.61 -9.99
N ASP A 79 0.73 1.65 -10.21
CA ASP A 79 -0.35 2.12 -9.33
C ASP A 79 -1.48 2.71 -10.19
N ILE A 80 -2.46 3.36 -9.56
CA ILE A 80 -3.62 3.96 -10.24
C ILE A 80 -3.24 5.10 -11.22
N ASP A 81 -2.08 5.74 -11.05
CA ASP A 81 -1.62 6.88 -11.83
C ASP A 81 -0.59 6.49 -12.91
N THR A 82 -0.16 5.23 -12.95
CA THR A 82 0.75 4.71 -13.98
C THR A 82 0.02 4.05 -15.16
N VAL A 83 0.71 3.97 -16.31
CA VAL A 83 0.20 3.25 -17.51
C VAL A 83 -0.09 1.78 -17.21
N ASN A 84 0.78 1.11 -16.45
CA ASN A 84 0.50 -0.24 -15.95
C ASN A 84 -0.36 -0.14 -14.68
N MET A 85 -1.66 0.07 -14.86
CA MET A 85 -2.59 0.42 -13.79
C MET A 85 -2.78 -0.70 -12.74
N GLY A 86 -1.97 -0.69 -11.68
CA GLY A 86 -2.01 -1.62 -10.55
C GLY A 86 -2.72 -1.01 -9.33
N ALA A 87 -3.98 -0.61 -9.45
CA ALA A 87 -4.65 0.14 -8.39
C ALA A 87 -4.88 -0.69 -7.10
N THR A 88 -4.69 -0.07 -5.93
CA THR A 88 -4.96 -0.64 -4.60
C THR A 88 -5.91 0.25 -3.82
N PHE A 89 -6.60 -0.31 -2.82
CA PHE A 89 -7.33 0.50 -1.85
C PHE A 89 -6.40 0.98 -0.72
N PRO A 90 -6.59 2.19 -0.17
CA PRO A 90 -5.76 2.68 0.94
C PRO A 90 -5.75 1.79 2.19
N ASN A 91 -6.83 1.05 2.44
CA ASN A 91 -6.95 0.11 3.56
C ASN A 91 -6.47 -1.31 3.23
N ALA A 92 -6.03 -1.57 1.99
CA ALA A 92 -5.47 -2.84 1.53
C ALA A 92 -4.37 -2.58 0.48
N PRO A 93 -3.29 -1.87 0.83
CA PRO A 93 -2.26 -1.41 -0.13
C PRO A 93 -1.45 -2.55 -0.76
N GLU A 94 -1.58 -3.76 -0.22
CA GLU A 94 -0.81 -4.94 -0.62
C GLU A 94 -1.48 -5.72 -1.75
N THR A 95 -2.79 -5.51 -1.93
CA THR A 95 -3.62 -6.28 -2.85
C THR A 95 -4.05 -5.41 -4.01
N VAL A 96 -3.57 -5.74 -5.20
CA VAL A 96 -4.05 -5.12 -6.44
C VAL A 96 -5.50 -5.47 -6.66
N THR A 97 -6.29 -4.43 -6.94
CA THR A 97 -7.70 -4.53 -7.28
C THR A 97 -7.82 -5.10 -8.68
N VAL A 98 -8.30 -6.33 -8.77
CA VAL A 98 -8.66 -6.95 -10.05
C VAL A 98 -10.16 -6.77 -10.24
N VAL A 99 -10.56 -6.24 -11.40
CA VAL A 99 -11.97 -6.23 -11.80
C VAL A 99 -12.31 -7.65 -12.28
N PRO A 100 -13.37 -8.28 -11.75
CA PRO A 100 -13.85 -9.58 -12.22
C PRO A 100 -14.27 -9.58 -13.69
#